data_AF-A0A4Q5QUM5-F1
#
_entry.id   AF-A0A4Q5QUM5-F1
#
_cell.length_a   1.000
_cell.length_b   1.000
_cell.length_c   1.000
_cell.angle_alpha   90.00
_cell.angle_beta   90.00
_cell.angle_gamma   90.00
#
_symmetry.space_group_name_H-M   'P 1'
#
loop_
_entity.id
_entity.type
_entity.pdbx_description
1 polymer ?
#
loop_
_entity_poly.entity_id
_entity_poly.type
_entity_poly.pdbx_seq_one_letter_code
_entity_poly.pdbx_strand_id
1 'polypeptide(L)'
;MAHPLVPAEAAPHLLQQRDQSAANDQQGRPMGKYRIVGARPKDASKDLNAQFKVYEHQIKDGKPVWAPIGWKTIYEISAWLAAGNEVHTGKVEGTTMHHGDAVELELRIAHNGTNYKLGDMPAA
;
A
#
# COMPACT_ATOMS: atom_id res chain seq x y z
N MET A 1 43.40 -13.38 54.52
CA MET A 1 42.91 -14.74 54.22
C MET A 1 41.47 -14.85 54.71
N ALA A 2 40.63 -15.56 53.94
CA ALA A 2 39.28 -16.05 54.27
C ALA A 2 38.09 -15.06 54.36
N HIS A 3 37.40 -14.88 53.23
CA HIS A 3 35.93 -15.05 53.14
C HIS A 3 35.61 -16.57 53.10
N PRO A 4 34.35 -17.09 53.17
CA PRO A 4 33.03 -16.44 53.15
C PRO A 4 32.00 -17.04 54.16
N LEU A 5 30.77 -16.52 54.20
CA LEU A 5 29.53 -17.33 54.24
C LEU A 5 28.30 -16.46 53.93
N VAL A 6 27.57 -16.88 52.89
CA VAL A 6 26.28 -16.36 52.41
C VAL A 6 25.16 -17.26 52.99
N PRO A 7 23.95 -16.73 53.18
CA PRO A 7 22.80 -17.29 52.46
C PRO A 7 21.98 -16.14 51.81
N ALA A 8 21.68 -16.18 50.51
CA ALA A 8 20.66 -16.97 49.83
C ALA A 8 19.24 -16.49 50.14
N GLU A 9 18.58 -16.00 49.08
CA GLU A 9 17.18 -16.28 48.71
C GLU A 9 16.23 -15.08 48.53
N ALA A 10 15.86 -14.92 47.25
CA ALA A 10 14.56 -14.53 46.69
C ALA A 10 14.02 -13.10 46.87
N ALA A 11 14.18 -12.31 45.80
CA ALA A 11 13.21 -11.31 45.42
C ALA A 11 11.94 -12.01 44.84
N PRO A 12 10.72 -11.68 45.29
CA PRO A 12 9.53 -12.08 44.57
C PRO A 12 9.26 -11.10 43.43
N HIS A 13 9.57 -11.58 42.22
CA HIS A 13 8.96 -11.15 40.98
C HIS A 13 7.55 -11.78 40.92
N LEU A 14 6.50 -10.96 40.97
CA LEU A 14 5.12 -11.39 40.68
C LEU A 14 4.39 -10.21 40.02
N LEU A 15 4.40 -10.16 38.69
CA LEU A 15 3.31 -10.61 37.83
C LEU A 15 2.02 -9.79 38.02
N GLN A 16 1.87 -8.73 37.22
CA GLN A 16 0.54 -8.24 36.87
C GLN A 16 0.52 -7.86 35.40
N GLN A 17 0.37 -8.89 34.56
CA GLN A 17 -0.21 -8.74 33.24
C GLN A 17 -1.73 -8.90 33.34
N ARG A 18 -2.41 -8.22 32.42
CA ARG A 18 -3.81 -8.34 31.97
C ARG A 18 -4.78 -7.42 32.69
N ASP A 19 -5.00 -6.27 32.06
CA ASP A 19 -6.33 -6.04 31.48
C ASP A 19 -6.16 -5.42 30.08
N GLN A 20 -6.89 -5.98 29.12
CA GLN A 20 -6.89 -5.58 27.72
C GLN A 20 -7.95 -4.50 27.57
N SER A 21 -7.61 -3.36 26.98
CA SER A 21 -8.60 -2.48 26.37
C SER A 21 -8.17 -2.29 24.92
N ALA A 22 -8.90 -2.96 24.04
CA ALA A 22 -8.76 -2.92 22.61
C ALA A 22 -8.86 -1.47 22.10
N ALA A 23 -7.72 -0.87 21.76
CA ALA A 23 -7.65 0.21 20.80
C ALA A 23 -7.25 -0.40 19.46
N ASN A 24 -8.24 -0.53 18.59
CA ASN A 24 -8.11 -0.94 17.20
C ASN A 24 -7.36 0.14 16.42
N ASP A 25 -6.04 0.17 16.57
CA ASP A 25 -5.14 0.97 15.73
C ASP A 25 -4.74 0.13 14.52
N GLN A 26 -5.43 0.35 13.40
CA GLN A 26 -4.90 0.04 12.06
C GLN A 26 -3.77 1.03 11.70
N GLN A 27 -2.79 1.21 12.60
CA GLN A 27 -1.63 2.05 12.35
C GLN A 27 -0.47 1.17 11.86
N GLY A 28 -0.03 1.45 10.62
CA GLY A 28 1.36 1.20 10.23
C GLY A 28 1.64 0.09 9.23
N ARG A 29 0.73 -0.26 8.30
CA ARG A 29 1.26 -0.83 7.04
C ARG A 29 1.98 0.31 6.31
N PRO A 30 3.28 0.21 6.02
CA PRO A 30 3.95 1.22 5.21
C PRO A 30 3.19 1.36 3.90
N MET A 31 2.81 2.59 3.55
CA MET A 31 2.14 2.89 2.30
C MET A 31 3.00 2.39 1.13
N GLY A 32 2.48 1.44 0.36
CA GLY A 32 3.16 0.92 -0.83
C GLY A 32 3.28 2.02 -1.87
N LYS A 33 4.40 2.04 -2.61
CA LYS A 33 4.61 2.99 -3.71
C LYS A 33 4.80 2.24 -5.01
N TYR A 34 3.99 2.60 -6.00
CA TYR A 34 3.92 1.94 -7.29
C TYR A 34 4.08 2.94 -8.44
N ARG A 35 4.70 2.49 -9.54
CA ARG A 35 4.86 3.26 -10.77
C ARG A 35 4.36 2.49 -11.98
N ILE A 36 3.40 3.07 -12.71
CA ILE A 36 2.93 2.58 -14.01
C ILE A 36 3.81 3.19 -15.09
N VAL A 37 4.51 2.37 -15.86
CA VAL A 37 5.48 2.84 -16.87
C VAL A 37 5.09 2.51 -18.31
N GLY A 38 3.94 1.86 -18.48
CA GLY A 38 3.41 1.53 -19.80
C GLY A 38 2.10 0.77 -19.69
N ALA A 39 1.33 0.82 -20.77
CA ALA A 39 0.09 0.08 -20.92
C ALA A 39 0.18 -0.81 -22.16
N ARG A 40 -0.43 -2.00 -22.08
CA ARG A 40 -0.72 -2.82 -23.26
C ARG A 40 -2.22 -3.10 -23.30
N PRO A 41 -2.91 -2.80 -24.39
CA PRO A 41 -4.27 -3.27 -24.57
C PRO A 41 -4.22 -4.79 -24.77
N LYS A 42 -4.96 -5.54 -23.94
CA LYS A 42 -5.26 -6.95 -24.21
C LYS A 42 -6.60 -6.94 -24.95
N ASP A 43 -6.52 -6.99 -26.27
CA ASP A 43 -7.60 -6.68 -27.22
C ASP A 43 -8.07 -5.23 -27.15
N ALA A 44 -7.70 -4.44 -28.17
CA ALA A 44 -7.99 -2.99 -28.27
C ALA A 44 -9.48 -2.62 -28.32
N SER A 45 -10.39 -3.60 -28.24
CA SER A 45 -11.84 -3.39 -28.25
C SER A 45 -12.43 -3.13 -26.86
N LYS A 46 -11.67 -3.35 -25.77
CA LYS A 46 -12.13 -3.11 -24.39
C LYS A 46 -11.01 -2.59 -23.49
N ASP A 47 -11.02 -1.30 -23.19
CA ASP A 47 -10.05 -0.63 -22.31
C ASP A 47 -9.96 -1.27 -20.90
N LEU A 48 -11.04 -1.90 -20.44
CA LEU A 48 -11.11 -2.62 -19.17
C LEU A 48 -10.16 -3.82 -19.06
N ASN A 49 -9.69 -4.36 -20.19
CA ASN A 49 -8.74 -5.47 -20.22
C ASN A 49 -7.27 -5.01 -20.30
N ALA A 50 -7.02 -3.69 -20.26
CA ALA A 50 -5.68 -3.17 -20.27
C ALA A 50 -4.85 -3.73 -19.11
N GLN A 51 -3.59 -4.03 -19.42
CA GLN A 51 -2.60 -4.36 -18.42
C GLN A 51 -1.50 -3.30 -18.43
N PHE A 52 -0.97 -3.01 -17.25
CA PHE A 52 -0.01 -1.97 -16.99
C PHE A 52 1.30 -2.59 -16.52
N LYS A 53 2.43 -2.13 -17.07
CA LYS A 53 3.75 -2.54 -16.59
C LYS A 53 4.04 -1.73 -15.33
N VAL A 54 4.21 -2.43 -14.20
CA VAL A 54 4.33 -1.79 -12.88
C VAL A 54 5.66 -2.09 -12.22
N TYR A 55 6.18 -1.09 -11.53
CA TYR A 55 7.30 -1.20 -10.60
C TYR A 55 6.82 -0.90 -9.17
N GLU A 56 7.41 -1.56 -8.20
CA GLU A 56 7.19 -1.33 -6.77
C GLU A 56 8.47 -0.77 -6.14
N HIS A 57 8.30 0.18 -5.22
CA HIS A 57 9.40 0.69 -4.42
C HIS A 57 9.71 -0.29 -3.29
N GLN A 58 10.91 -0.84 -3.31
CA GLN A 58 11.38 -1.83 -2.33
C GLN A 58 12.67 -1.34 -1.69
N ILE A 59 12.97 -1.84 -0.49
CA ILE A 59 14.29 -1.70 0.12
C ILE A 59 15.05 -3.01 -0.09
N LYS A 60 16.13 -2.96 -0.87
CA LYS A 60 17.01 -4.11 -1.12
C LYS A 60 18.43 -3.76 -0.68
N ASP A 61 19.02 -4.59 0.17
CA ASP A 61 20.35 -4.36 0.75
C ASP A 61 20.48 -2.98 1.42
N GLY A 62 19.41 -2.54 2.09
CA GLY A 62 19.33 -1.23 2.75
C GLY A 62 19.17 -0.04 1.80
N LYS A 63 19.02 -0.26 0.48
CA LYS A 63 18.89 0.80 -0.52
C LYS A 63 17.50 0.78 -1.17
N PRO A 64 16.88 1.95 -1.41
CA PRO A 64 15.65 2.03 -2.17
C PRO A 64 15.89 1.64 -3.62
N VAL A 65 15.06 0.73 -4.13
CA VAL A 65 15.09 0.26 -5.52
C VAL A 65 13.68 0.18 -6.09
N TRP A 66 13.55 0.42 -7.39
CA TRP A 66 12.32 0.16 -8.11
C TRP A 66 12.41 -1.22 -8.76
N ALA A 67 11.66 -2.18 -8.24
CA ALA A 67 11.65 -3.55 -8.75
C ALA A 67 10.45 -3.76 -9.70
N PRO A 68 10.65 -4.32 -10.90
CA PRO A 68 9.53 -4.66 -11.77
C PRO A 68 8.71 -5.79 -11.15
N ILE A 69 7.41 -5.58 -10.97
CA ILE A 69 6.46 -6.58 -10.43
C ILE A 69 5.56 -7.18 -11.53
N GLY A 70 5.90 -6.92 -12.78
CA GLY A 70 5.23 -7.47 -13.96
C GLY A 70 4.07 -6.63 -14.47
N TRP A 71 3.16 -7.29 -15.18
CA TRP A 71 1.96 -6.69 -15.76
C TRP A 71 0.78 -6.83 -14.81
N LYS A 72 0.05 -5.75 -14.62
CA LYS A 72 -1.02 -5.61 -13.63
C LYS A 72 -2.29 -5.12 -14.26
N THR A 73 -3.42 -5.65 -13.82
CA THR A 73 -4.74 -5.25 -14.33
C THR A 73 -5.21 -3.97 -13.68
N ILE A 74 -6.21 -3.33 -14.29
CA ILE A 74 -6.90 -2.18 -13.68
C ILE A 74 -7.49 -2.54 -12.30
N TYR A 75 -7.94 -3.79 -12.10
CA TYR A 75 -8.48 -4.27 -10.82
C TYR A 75 -7.43 -4.36 -9.70
N GLU A 76 -6.20 -4.73 -10.04
CA GLU A 76 -5.11 -4.75 -9.06
C GLU A 76 -4.70 -3.33 -8.66
N ILE A 77 -4.59 -2.43 -9.65
CA ILE A 77 -4.27 -1.02 -9.40
C ILE A 77 -5.37 -0.35 -8.57
N SER A 78 -6.64 -0.63 -8.87
CA SER A 78 -7.75 -0.05 -8.12
C SER A 78 -7.77 -0.54 -6.67
N ALA A 79 -7.47 -1.82 -6.44
CA ALA A 79 -7.34 -2.36 -5.08
C ALA A 79 -6.19 -1.68 -4.31
N TRP A 80 -5.07 -1.34 -4.97
CA TRP A 80 -3.98 -0.63 -4.32
C TRP A 80 -4.36 0.80 -3.93
N LEU A 81 -5.04 1.52 -4.82
CA LEU A 81 -5.55 2.87 -4.53
C LEU A 81 -6.57 2.85 -3.40
N ALA A 82 -7.50 1.90 -3.40
CA ALA A 82 -8.49 1.72 -2.33
C ALA A 82 -7.85 1.36 -0.98
N ALA A 83 -6.71 0.66 -1.00
CA ALA A 83 -5.93 0.35 0.20
C ALA A 83 -5.02 1.52 0.66
N GLY A 84 -5.12 2.69 0.02
CA GLY A 84 -4.36 3.89 0.38
C GLY A 84 -2.91 3.88 -0.09
N ASN A 85 -2.54 3.04 -1.06
CA ASN A 85 -1.19 3.05 -1.63
C ASN A 85 -0.99 4.19 -2.62
N GLU A 86 0.26 4.62 -2.76
CA GLU A 86 0.66 5.66 -3.70
C GLU A 86 0.92 5.04 -5.08
N VAL A 87 0.11 5.39 -6.08
CA VAL A 87 0.31 4.96 -7.46
C VAL A 87 0.52 6.18 -8.33
N HIS A 88 1.64 6.26 -9.03
CA HIS A 88 1.91 7.31 -10.03
C HIS A 88 2.24 6.69 -11.37
N THR A 89 2.20 7.49 -12.41
CA THR A 89 2.90 7.20 -13.65
C THR A 89 4.41 7.37 -13.48
N GLY A 90 5.20 6.79 -14.37
CA GLY A 90 6.64 6.97 -14.35
C GLY A 90 7.29 6.57 -15.66
N LYS A 91 8.59 6.86 -15.77
CA LYS A 91 9.42 6.51 -16.92
C LYS A 91 10.73 5.91 -16.43
N VAL A 92 11.14 4.81 -17.06
CA VAL A 92 12.46 4.20 -16.80
C VAL A 92 13.44 4.69 -17.85
N GLU A 93 14.53 5.34 -17.41
CA GLU A 93 15.65 5.73 -18.25
C GLU A 93 16.93 5.10 -17.70
N GLY A 94 17.44 4.07 -18.39
CA GLY A 94 18.55 3.25 -17.89
C GLY A 94 18.18 2.58 -16.56
N THR A 95 18.86 2.97 -15.48
CA THR A 95 18.62 2.48 -14.12
C THR A 95 17.80 3.44 -13.26
N THR A 96 17.37 4.58 -13.81
CA THR A 96 16.67 5.63 -13.06
C THR A 96 15.16 5.58 -13.32
N MET A 97 14.37 5.76 -12.24
CA MET A 97 12.91 5.89 -12.29
C MET A 97 12.51 7.36 -12.15
N HIS A 98 11.98 7.93 -13.21
CA HIS A 98 11.38 9.27 -13.20
C HIS A 98 9.92 9.18 -12.77
N HIS A 99 9.52 10.13 -11.93
CA HIS A 99 8.18 10.21 -11.37
C HIS A 99 7.30 11.08 -12.26
N GLY A 100 6.12 10.58 -12.61
CA GLY A 100 5.06 11.36 -13.25
C GLY A 100 3.91 11.63 -12.28
N ASP A 101 2.74 11.91 -12.86
CA ASP A 101 1.55 12.31 -12.12
C ASP A 101 0.92 11.15 -11.34
N ALA A 102 0.15 11.50 -10.30
CA ALA A 102 -0.64 10.56 -9.52
C ALA A 102 -1.70 9.88 -10.39
N VAL A 103 -1.96 8.61 -10.08
CA VAL A 103 -3.00 7.82 -10.73
C VAL A 103 -4.22 7.79 -9.82
N GLU A 104 -5.38 8.12 -10.37
CA GLU A 104 -6.64 8.19 -9.64
C GLU A 104 -7.71 7.30 -10.31
N LEU A 105 -8.74 6.93 -9.56
CA LEU A 105 -9.92 6.26 -10.09
C LEU A 105 -11.06 7.25 -10.22
N GLU A 106 -11.59 7.40 -11.42
CA GLU A 106 -12.80 8.18 -11.68
C GLU A 106 -14.02 7.23 -11.75
N LEU A 107 -15.02 7.46 -10.90
CA LEU A 107 -16.33 6.80 -11.01
C LEU A 107 -17.21 7.59 -11.96
N ARG A 108 -17.66 6.96 -13.05
CA ARG A 108 -18.60 7.54 -14.02
C ARG A 108 -19.95 6.85 -14.00
N ILE A 109 -21.03 7.64 -13.96
CA ILE A 109 -22.40 7.14 -14.10
C ILE A 109 -22.73 7.11 -15.59
N ALA A 110 -22.81 5.92 -16.18
CA ALA A 110 -22.95 5.73 -17.63
C ALA A 110 -24.30 6.20 -18.19
N HIS A 111 -25.35 6.17 -17.39
CA HIS A 111 -26.65 6.72 -17.75
C HIS A 111 -27.26 7.36 -16.52
N ASN A 112 -27.24 8.69 -16.46
CA ASN A 112 -27.86 9.45 -15.40
C ASN A 112 -29.18 10.00 -15.95
N GLY A 113 -30.27 9.24 -15.77
CA GLY A 113 -31.63 9.72 -16.11
C GLY A 113 -32.08 10.91 -15.26
N THR A 114 -31.26 11.27 -14.27
CA THR A 114 -31.41 12.42 -13.37
C THR A 114 -30.03 13.06 -13.25
N ASN A 115 -29.90 14.38 -13.42
CA ASN A 115 -28.60 15.06 -13.34
C ASN A 115 -28.12 15.21 -11.88
N TYR A 116 -27.74 14.11 -11.22
CA TYR A 116 -27.10 14.19 -9.91
C TYR A 116 -25.60 14.44 -10.08
N LYS A 117 -25.07 15.47 -9.42
CA LYS A 117 -23.65 15.52 -9.11
C LYS A 117 -23.37 14.51 -8.00
N LEU A 118 -22.22 13.86 -8.00
CA LEU A 118 -21.84 12.86 -6.98
C LEU A 118 -21.98 13.37 -5.54
N GLY A 119 -21.74 14.67 -5.31
CA GLY A 119 -21.91 15.31 -3.99
C GLY A 119 -23.35 15.55 -3.56
N ASP A 120 -24.31 15.47 -4.48
CA ASP A 120 -25.75 15.68 -4.22
C ASP A 120 -26.48 14.34 -4.02
N MET A 121 -25.75 13.23 -3.99
CA MET A 121 -26.31 11.90 -3.74
C MET A 121 -26.78 11.81 -2.28
N PRO A 122 -28.01 11.32 -2.00
CA PRO A 122 -28.48 11.17 -0.63
C PRO A 122 -27.54 10.26 0.15
N ALA A 123 -27.02 10.75 1.27
CA ALA A 123 -26.36 9.89 2.24
C ALA A 123 -27.45 8.99 2.87
N ALA A 124 -27.21 7.68 2.86
CA ALA A 124 -28.03 6.71 3.60
C ALA A 124 -27.84 6.88 5.11
#